data_AF-A0A357V3V5-F1
#
_entry.id   AF-A0A357V3V5-F1
#
_cell.length_a   1.000
_cell.length_b   1.000
_cell.length_c   1.000
_cell.angle_alpha   90.00
_cell.angle_beta   90.00
_cell.angle_gamma   90.00
#
_symmetry.space_group_name_H-M   'P 1'
#
loop_
_entity.id
_entity.type
_entity.pdbx_description
1 polymer ?
#
loop_
_entity_poly.entity_id
_entity_poly.type
_entity_poly.pdbx_seq_one_letter_code
_entity_poly.pdbx_strand_id
1 'polypeptide(L)'
;YGNLSLADLWLPEMKGLIQGRAHSLMSGIGRMLAEQGKLPPLQDAYKDEGTMRSIWGDILKFAIAHKPWLRALWHDHESQKTNFTRNGVVIGQTWDGPAIELAKAGQPIAYMAPKEGAFAWMDGLSLTAAAKNVDAAHAFVDALYTARAGAQMSNASGYNSVVQGVEGLLTKKARQAFQDAYPGDALEKLWWWPDEPVWFAGLRNAYRDRYLAAK
;
A
#
# COMPACT_ATOMS: atom_id res chain seq x y z
N TYR A 1 5.35 -8.61 -16.11
CA TYR A 1 4.25 -8.44 -15.14
C TYR A 1 3.13 -9.42 -15.49
N GLY A 2 2.12 -9.58 -14.62
CA GLY A 2 0.99 -10.48 -14.83
C GLY A 2 1.09 -11.82 -14.11
N ASN A 3 2.30 -12.20 -13.67
CA ASN A 3 2.52 -13.39 -12.84
C ASN A 3 2.58 -13.05 -11.35
N LEU A 4 3.15 -11.89 -10.97
CA LEU A 4 3.21 -11.44 -9.58
C LEU A 4 1.79 -11.26 -9.03
N SER A 5 1.56 -11.79 -7.84
CA SER A 5 0.24 -11.96 -7.24
C SER A 5 0.27 -11.59 -5.77
N LEU A 6 -0.86 -11.13 -5.22
CA LEU A 6 -1.02 -11.02 -3.76
C LEU A 6 -0.90 -12.40 -3.08
N ALA A 7 -1.15 -13.49 -3.82
CA ALA A 7 -0.95 -14.85 -3.37
C ALA A 7 0.53 -15.23 -3.16
N ASP A 8 1.47 -14.54 -3.82
CA ASP A 8 2.89 -14.92 -3.75
C ASP A 8 3.48 -14.71 -2.34
N LEU A 9 2.88 -13.80 -1.55
CA LEU A 9 3.19 -13.61 -0.14
C LEU A 9 2.94 -14.87 0.71
N TRP A 10 2.08 -15.78 0.25
CA TRP A 10 1.57 -16.89 1.05
C TRP A 10 2.00 -18.25 0.50
N LEU A 11 2.93 -18.28 -0.47
CA LEU A 11 3.53 -19.52 -0.98
C LEU A 11 4.33 -20.24 0.11
N PRO A 12 4.35 -21.59 0.16
CA PRO A 12 5.06 -22.36 1.19
C PRO A 12 6.52 -21.94 1.41
N GLU A 13 7.24 -21.63 0.33
CA GLU A 13 8.63 -21.19 0.34
C GLU A 13 8.84 -19.79 0.93
N MET A 14 7.79 -18.96 1.03
CA MET A 14 7.85 -17.62 1.65
C MET A 14 7.63 -17.63 3.16
N LYS A 15 7.45 -18.82 3.75
CA LYS A 15 7.21 -18.96 5.18
C LYS A 15 8.37 -18.39 6.01
N GLY A 16 8.08 -17.43 6.87
CA GLY A 16 9.05 -16.76 7.73
C GLY A 16 9.88 -15.72 7.00
N LEU A 17 9.48 -15.31 5.79
CA LEU A 17 10.24 -14.39 4.93
C LEU A 17 9.46 -13.14 4.52
N ILE A 18 8.18 -13.02 4.87
CA ILE A 18 7.36 -11.90 4.38
C ILE A 18 7.30 -10.73 5.35
N GLN A 19 7.01 -9.54 4.81
CA GLN A 19 6.57 -8.40 5.60
C GLN A 19 5.27 -7.78 5.13
N GLY A 20 4.65 -7.01 6.02
CA GLY A 20 3.51 -6.17 5.70
C GLY A 20 3.08 -5.30 6.88
N ARG A 21 2.18 -4.36 6.64
CA ARG A 21 1.41 -3.69 7.69
C ARG A 21 0.15 -4.48 7.95
N ALA A 22 -0.17 -4.77 9.21
CA ALA A 22 -1.20 -5.74 9.60
C ALA A 22 -2.54 -5.55 8.87
N HIS A 23 -3.13 -4.35 8.88
CA HIS A 23 -4.42 -4.13 8.20
C HIS A 23 -4.30 -4.13 6.66
N SER A 24 -3.15 -3.74 6.11
CA SER A 24 -2.88 -3.80 4.67
C SER A 24 -2.82 -5.25 4.21
N LEU A 25 -2.12 -6.12 4.96
CA LEU A 25 -2.07 -7.57 4.71
C LEU A 25 -3.45 -8.20 4.77
N MET A 26 -4.27 -7.84 5.77
CA MET A 26 -5.65 -8.34 5.86
C MET A 26 -6.47 -7.95 4.62
N SER A 27 -6.33 -6.72 4.14
CA SER A 27 -7.00 -6.29 2.90
C SER A 27 -6.42 -7.00 1.67
N GLY A 28 -5.11 -7.22 1.62
CA GLY A 28 -4.45 -8.02 0.58
C GLY A 28 -4.96 -9.46 0.52
N ILE A 29 -5.10 -10.10 1.69
CA ILE A 29 -5.72 -11.43 1.83
C ILE A 29 -7.16 -11.41 1.31
N GLY A 30 -7.96 -10.41 1.69
CA GLY A 30 -9.34 -10.27 1.22
C GLY A 30 -9.44 -10.23 -0.30
N ARG A 31 -8.61 -9.40 -0.95
CA ARG A 31 -8.58 -9.31 -2.41
C ARG A 31 -8.08 -10.58 -3.08
N MET A 32 -7.02 -11.18 -2.55
CA MET A 32 -6.50 -12.46 -3.03
C MET A 32 -7.56 -13.57 -2.96
N LEU A 33 -8.28 -13.69 -1.84
CA LEU A 33 -9.31 -14.72 -1.68
C LEU A 33 -10.53 -14.44 -2.56
N ALA A 34 -10.89 -13.17 -2.77
CA ALA A 34 -11.96 -12.80 -3.69
C ALA A 34 -11.63 -13.17 -5.14
N GLU A 35 -10.40 -12.89 -5.59
CA GLU A 35 -9.92 -13.30 -6.92
C GLU A 35 -9.94 -14.83 -7.11
N GLN A 36 -9.71 -15.59 -6.03
CA GLN A 36 -9.81 -17.05 -6.03
C GLN A 36 -11.25 -17.58 -5.93
N GLY A 37 -12.26 -16.71 -5.92
CA GLY A 37 -13.68 -17.08 -5.76
C GLY A 37 -14.04 -17.60 -4.37
N LYS A 38 -13.19 -17.38 -3.36
CA LYS A 38 -13.38 -17.85 -1.97
C LYS A 38 -14.08 -16.82 -1.08
N LEU A 39 -14.11 -15.56 -1.49
CA LEU A 39 -14.82 -14.48 -0.81
C LEU A 39 -15.58 -13.62 -1.84
N PRO A 40 -16.62 -12.89 -1.41
CA PRO A 40 -17.13 -11.76 -2.17
C PRO A 40 -16.03 -10.70 -2.43
N PRO A 41 -16.20 -9.80 -3.41
CA PRO A 41 -15.30 -8.67 -3.60
C PRO A 41 -15.06 -7.90 -2.31
N LEU A 42 -13.81 -7.54 -2.00
CA LEU A 42 -13.48 -6.86 -0.74
C LEU A 42 -14.25 -5.54 -0.57
N GLN A 43 -14.59 -4.86 -1.67
CA GLN A 43 -15.39 -3.64 -1.67
C GLN A 43 -16.74 -3.82 -0.96
N ASP A 44 -17.30 -5.02 -0.97
CA ASP A 44 -18.57 -5.31 -0.30
C ASP A 44 -18.46 -5.17 1.22
N ALA A 45 -17.26 -5.33 1.79
CA ALA A 45 -17.02 -5.11 3.22
C ALA A 45 -17.25 -3.65 3.67
N TYR A 46 -17.37 -2.70 2.74
CA TYR A 46 -17.59 -1.29 3.03
C TYR A 46 -19.09 -0.90 3.00
N LYS A 47 -19.98 -1.81 2.60
CA LYS A 47 -21.42 -1.53 2.46
C LYS A 47 -22.13 -1.40 3.81
N ASP A 48 -21.86 -2.33 4.73
CA ASP A 48 -22.48 -2.39 6.05
C ASP A 48 -21.66 -3.25 7.03
N GLU A 49 -21.94 -3.13 8.33
CA GLU A 49 -21.23 -3.87 9.38
C GLU A 49 -21.37 -5.39 9.29
N GLY A 50 -22.53 -5.90 8.85
CA GLY A 50 -22.80 -7.34 8.78
C GLY A 50 -21.93 -7.98 7.71
N THR A 51 -21.94 -7.41 6.51
CA THR A 51 -21.10 -7.83 5.38
C THR A 51 -19.62 -7.68 5.73
N MET A 52 -19.23 -6.57 6.36
CA MET A 52 -17.87 -6.36 6.85
C MET A 52 -17.42 -7.50 7.77
N ARG A 53 -18.20 -7.81 8.81
CA ARG A 53 -17.84 -8.83 9.81
C ARG A 53 -17.74 -10.23 9.22
N SER A 54 -18.61 -10.54 8.25
CA SER A 54 -18.55 -11.81 7.51
C SER A 54 -17.24 -11.93 6.74
N ILE A 55 -16.94 -10.96 5.85
CA ILE A 55 -15.73 -10.97 5.00
C ILE A 55 -14.46 -10.93 5.87
N TRP A 56 -14.39 -9.99 6.81
CA TRP A 56 -13.22 -9.83 7.69
C TRP A 56 -13.05 -10.99 8.68
N GLY A 57 -14.13 -11.71 9.00
CA GLY A 57 -14.08 -12.96 9.75
C GLY A 57 -13.24 -14.03 9.04
N ASP A 58 -13.49 -14.23 7.75
CA ASP A 58 -12.75 -15.23 6.96
C ASP A 58 -11.33 -14.78 6.63
N ILE A 59 -11.13 -13.48 6.37
CA ILE A 59 -9.79 -12.88 6.27
C ILE A 59 -8.98 -13.13 7.54
N LEU A 60 -9.57 -12.91 8.72
CA LEU A 60 -8.90 -13.12 10.00
C LEU A 60 -8.49 -14.58 10.19
N LYS A 61 -9.36 -15.55 9.83
CA LYS A 61 -9.02 -16.98 9.89
C LYS A 61 -7.78 -17.29 9.05
N PHE A 62 -7.74 -16.81 7.80
CA PHE A 62 -6.59 -16.99 6.93
C PHE A 62 -5.33 -16.31 7.51
N ALA A 63 -5.45 -15.05 7.95
CA ALA A 63 -4.35 -14.27 8.50
C ALA A 63 -3.71 -14.94 9.72
N ILE A 64 -4.52 -15.50 10.62
CA ILE A 64 -4.04 -16.25 11.79
C ILE A 64 -3.33 -17.54 11.34
N ALA A 65 -3.94 -18.33 10.46
CA ALA A 65 -3.35 -19.58 9.98
C ALA A 65 -2.00 -19.37 9.28
N HIS A 66 -1.81 -18.23 8.61
CA HIS A 66 -0.58 -17.87 7.91
C HIS A 66 0.30 -16.89 8.68
N LYS A 67 0.03 -16.63 9.96
CA LYS A 67 0.91 -15.81 10.80
C LYS A 67 2.38 -16.31 10.80
N PRO A 68 2.67 -17.63 10.75
CA PRO A 68 4.05 -18.12 10.61
C PRO A 68 4.79 -17.70 9.32
N TRP A 69 4.11 -17.08 8.34
CA TRP A 69 4.77 -16.54 7.15
C TRP A 69 5.49 -15.23 7.45
N LEU A 70 5.01 -14.47 8.43
CA LEU A 70 5.57 -13.18 8.79
C LEU A 70 6.98 -13.34 9.36
N ARG A 71 7.91 -12.62 8.76
CA ARG A 71 9.22 -12.33 9.35
C ARG A 71 9.18 -11.06 10.21
N ALA A 72 8.52 -10.04 9.71
CA ALA A 72 8.43 -8.74 10.35
C ALA A 72 7.15 -8.00 9.95
N LEU A 73 6.68 -7.13 10.83
CA LEU A 73 5.67 -6.12 10.51
C LEU A 73 6.36 -4.77 10.34
N TRP A 74 5.84 -3.95 9.44
CA TRP A 74 6.30 -2.56 9.27
C TRP A 74 5.19 -1.58 9.67
N HIS A 75 5.61 -0.38 10.06
CA HIS A 75 4.74 0.66 10.60
C HIS A 75 4.96 2.04 9.97
N ASP A 76 6.06 2.20 9.23
CA ASP A 76 6.48 3.46 8.63
C ASP A 76 7.36 3.19 7.40
N HIS A 77 7.89 4.28 6.82
CA HIS A 77 8.73 4.23 5.62
C HIS A 77 10.06 3.50 5.85
N GLU A 78 10.70 3.72 7.00
CA GLU A 78 12.05 3.21 7.30
C GLU A 78 12.05 1.74 7.74
N SER A 79 11.04 1.30 8.49
CA SER A 79 10.89 -0.10 8.91
C SER A 79 10.73 -1.03 7.71
N GLN A 80 10.05 -0.60 6.64
CA GLN A 80 9.96 -1.36 5.39
C GLN A 80 11.34 -1.63 4.77
N LYS A 81 12.19 -0.60 4.68
CA LYS A 81 13.55 -0.70 4.14
C LYS A 81 14.45 -1.55 5.04
N THR A 82 14.39 -1.30 6.34
CA THR A 82 15.16 -2.04 7.35
C THR A 82 14.84 -3.52 7.32
N ASN A 83 13.57 -3.88 7.14
CA ASN A 83 13.14 -5.26 7.10
C ASN A 83 13.77 -6.03 5.93
N PHE A 84 13.77 -5.45 4.72
CA PHE A 84 14.44 -6.05 3.56
C PHE A 84 15.97 -6.12 3.72
N THR A 85 16.58 -5.06 4.25
CA THR A 85 18.06 -4.95 4.27
C THR A 85 18.73 -5.61 5.47
N ARG A 86 18.00 -5.81 6.57
CA ARG A 86 18.58 -6.28 7.84
C ARG A 86 17.85 -7.46 8.47
N ASN A 87 16.55 -7.61 8.25
CA ASN A 87 15.74 -8.63 8.95
C ASN A 87 15.48 -9.89 8.11
N GLY A 88 16.08 -10.00 6.93
CA GLY A 88 15.97 -11.20 6.08
C GLY A 88 14.60 -11.36 5.43
N VAL A 89 13.87 -10.26 5.25
CA VAL A 89 12.63 -10.26 4.47
C VAL A 89 12.95 -10.38 2.99
N VAL A 90 12.22 -11.23 2.27
CA VAL A 90 12.41 -11.49 0.84
C VAL A 90 11.31 -10.86 -0.01
N ILE A 91 10.07 -10.83 0.49
CA ILE A 91 8.91 -10.26 -0.20
C ILE A 91 8.00 -9.53 0.79
N GLY A 92 7.26 -8.52 0.35
CA GLY A 92 6.29 -7.88 1.21
C GLY A 92 5.26 -7.07 0.48
N GLN A 93 4.11 -6.88 1.13
CA GLN A 93 3.18 -5.83 0.74
C GLN A 93 3.68 -4.52 1.35
N THR A 94 4.19 -3.63 0.49
CA THR A 94 4.82 -2.37 0.89
C THR A 94 4.11 -1.18 0.26
N TRP A 95 4.44 0.02 0.72
CA TRP A 95 4.32 1.21 -0.11
C TRP A 95 5.33 1.15 -1.27
N ASP A 96 5.07 1.90 -2.34
CA ASP A 96 5.93 2.04 -3.51
C ASP A 96 7.24 2.77 -3.16
N GLY A 97 7.15 3.92 -2.49
CA GLY A 97 8.28 4.79 -2.13
C GLY A 97 9.49 4.05 -1.52
N PRO A 98 9.34 3.33 -0.38
CA PRO A 98 10.44 2.64 0.29
C PRO A 98 11.19 1.65 -0.61
N ALA A 99 10.46 0.83 -1.37
CA ALA A 99 11.05 -0.19 -2.24
C ALA A 99 11.73 0.45 -3.47
N ILE A 100 11.11 1.49 -4.04
CA ILE A 100 11.68 2.26 -5.15
C ILE A 100 12.95 3.02 -4.72
N GLU A 101 12.99 3.58 -3.50
CA GLU A 101 14.20 4.20 -2.95
C GLU A 101 15.36 3.20 -2.85
N LEU A 102 15.08 1.99 -2.33
CA LEU A 102 16.08 0.93 -2.25
C LEU A 102 16.60 0.53 -3.64
N ALA A 103 15.71 0.37 -4.61
CA ALA A 103 16.07 0.08 -6.00
C ALA A 103 16.92 1.22 -6.61
N LYS A 104 16.56 2.48 -6.40
CA LYS A 104 17.33 3.66 -6.84
C LYS A 104 18.72 3.71 -6.21
N ALA A 105 18.85 3.21 -4.98
CA ALA A 105 20.12 3.07 -4.25
C ALA A 105 20.94 1.83 -4.66
N GLY A 106 20.51 1.06 -5.66
CA GLY A 106 21.24 -0.08 -6.19
C GLY A 106 21.07 -1.37 -5.38
N GLN A 107 20.12 -1.41 -4.43
CA GLN A 107 19.78 -2.66 -3.75
C GLN A 107 19.05 -3.60 -4.73
N PRO A 108 19.21 -4.93 -4.60
CA PRO A 108 18.57 -5.92 -5.47
C PRO A 108 17.09 -6.10 -5.10
N ILE A 109 16.32 -5.01 -5.14
CA ILE A 109 14.92 -4.94 -4.75
C ILE A 109 14.14 -4.36 -5.94
N ALA A 110 12.98 -4.94 -6.21
CA ALA A 110 12.04 -4.46 -7.20
C ALA A 110 10.67 -4.22 -6.55
N TYR A 111 9.92 -3.29 -7.12
CA TYR A 111 8.53 -3.03 -6.78
C TYR A 111 7.69 -3.19 -8.03
N MET A 112 6.55 -3.87 -7.93
CA MET A 112 5.65 -4.11 -9.06
C MET A 112 4.22 -4.31 -8.55
N ALA A 113 3.25 -3.78 -9.29
CA ALA A 113 1.84 -4.02 -9.05
C ALA A 113 1.52 -5.51 -9.25
N PRO A 114 0.79 -6.15 -8.30
CA PRO A 114 0.31 -7.51 -8.48
C PRO A 114 -0.78 -7.56 -9.56
N LYS A 115 -1.01 -8.74 -10.15
CA LYS A 115 -1.99 -8.95 -11.23
C LYS A 115 -3.43 -8.62 -10.82
N GLU A 116 -3.77 -8.77 -9.54
CA GLU A 116 -5.05 -8.37 -8.98
C GLU A 116 -5.22 -6.84 -8.98
N GLY A 117 -4.12 -6.09 -9.06
CA GLY A 117 -4.06 -4.64 -9.01
C GLY A 117 -3.42 -4.12 -7.73
N ALA A 118 -2.61 -3.06 -7.82
CA ALA A 118 -2.02 -2.43 -6.63
C ALA A 118 -3.07 -1.66 -5.81
N PHE A 119 -2.85 -1.55 -4.50
CA PHE A 119 -3.62 -0.64 -3.66
C PHE A 119 -3.21 0.81 -3.99
N ALA A 120 -4.20 1.69 -4.14
CA ALA A 120 -4.00 3.11 -4.41
C ALA A 120 -4.65 3.96 -3.31
N TRP A 121 -3.95 5.01 -2.90
CA TRP A 121 -4.43 6.06 -2.00
C TRP A 121 -3.89 7.40 -2.51
N MET A 122 -4.47 8.49 -2.02
CA MET A 122 -4.03 9.84 -2.32
C MET A 122 -3.97 10.64 -1.03
N ASP A 123 -2.80 11.18 -0.73
CA ASP A 123 -2.61 12.11 0.38
C ASP A 123 -2.74 13.55 -0.12
N GLY A 124 -3.48 14.36 0.63
CA GLY A 124 -3.69 15.77 0.36
C GLY A 124 -3.40 16.63 1.58
N LEU A 125 -3.39 17.95 1.40
CA LEU A 125 -3.26 18.89 2.51
C LEU A 125 -4.65 19.30 3.02
N SER A 126 -4.81 19.29 4.34
CA SER A 126 -6.02 19.76 5.02
C SER A 126 -5.67 20.93 5.94
N LEU A 127 -6.51 21.98 5.93
CA LEU A 127 -6.39 23.11 6.84
C LEU A 127 -7.33 22.94 8.03
N THR A 128 -6.81 23.04 9.26
CA THR A 128 -7.64 22.93 10.46
C THR A 128 -8.46 24.20 10.67
N ALA A 129 -9.68 24.08 11.19
CA ALA A 129 -10.55 25.22 11.48
C ALA A 129 -9.95 26.22 12.49
N ALA A 130 -8.98 25.77 13.30
CA ALA A 130 -8.30 26.59 14.29
C ALA A 130 -7.02 27.28 13.77
N ALA A 131 -6.69 27.11 12.48
CA ALA A 131 -5.47 27.66 11.89
C ALA A 131 -5.38 29.18 12.10
N LYS A 132 -4.24 29.63 12.63
CA LYS A 132 -4.01 31.05 12.94
C LYS A 132 -3.36 31.83 11.80
N ASN A 133 -2.70 31.14 10.88
CA ASN A 133 -1.99 31.75 9.76
C ASN A 133 -2.48 31.16 8.44
N VAL A 134 -3.73 31.50 8.09
CA VAL A 134 -4.43 30.97 6.92
C VAL A 134 -3.74 31.41 5.62
N ASP A 135 -3.30 32.66 5.54
CA ASP A 135 -2.64 33.20 4.34
C ASP A 135 -1.34 32.47 4.02
N ALA A 136 -0.50 32.21 5.03
CA ALA A 136 0.71 31.43 4.83
C ALA A 136 0.41 29.96 4.46
N ALA A 137 -0.67 29.39 4.99
CA ALA A 137 -1.09 28.04 4.62
C ALA A 137 -1.51 27.96 3.15
N HIS A 138 -2.26 28.95 2.65
CA HIS A 138 -2.60 29.02 1.22
C HIS A 138 -1.35 29.24 0.35
N ALA A 139 -0.47 30.17 0.72
CA ALA A 139 0.79 30.39 0.00
C ALA A 139 1.65 29.10 -0.06
N PHE A 140 1.61 28.28 1.00
CA PHE A 140 2.29 26.99 1.04
C PHE A 140 1.64 25.96 0.10
N VAL A 141 0.31 25.89 0.05
CA VAL A 141 -0.41 25.02 -0.91
C VAL A 141 -0.07 25.43 -2.35
N ASP A 142 -0.12 26.72 -2.66
CA ASP A 142 0.20 27.26 -4.00
C ASP A 142 1.64 26.91 -4.41
N ALA A 143 2.59 26.95 -3.48
CA ALA A 143 3.97 26.58 -3.74
C ALA A 143 4.14 25.07 -4.01
N LEU A 144 3.40 24.21 -3.31
CA LEU A 144 3.53 22.76 -3.43
C LEU A 144 2.76 22.16 -4.61
N TYR A 145 1.63 22.75 -5.00
CA TYR A 145 0.74 22.20 -6.04
C TYR A 145 1.14 22.68 -7.45
N THR A 146 2.44 22.66 -7.73
CA THR A 146 3.01 22.99 -9.05
C THR A 146 3.64 21.75 -9.68
N ALA A 147 3.69 21.69 -11.02
CA ALA A 147 4.34 20.57 -11.73
C ALA A 147 5.80 20.40 -11.31
N ARG A 148 6.51 21.52 -11.05
CA ARG A 148 7.89 21.50 -10.57
C ARG A 148 8.02 20.86 -9.19
N ALA A 149 7.20 21.29 -8.22
CA ALA A 149 7.23 20.74 -6.87
C ALA A 149 6.81 19.26 -6.87
N GLY A 150 5.76 18.90 -7.61
CA GLY A 150 5.33 17.51 -7.79
C GLY A 150 6.43 16.62 -8.37
N ALA A 151 7.14 17.10 -9.41
CA ALA A 151 8.26 16.39 -9.98
C ALA A 151 9.45 16.27 -9.03
N GLN A 152 9.76 17.32 -8.26
CA GLN A 152 10.81 17.25 -7.22
C GLN A 152 10.50 16.18 -6.19
N MET A 153 9.26 16.12 -5.70
CA MET A 153 8.79 15.10 -4.77
C MET A 153 8.96 13.70 -5.40
N SER A 154 8.40 13.45 -6.58
CA SER A 154 8.44 12.13 -7.22
C SER A 154 9.86 11.65 -7.55
N ASN A 155 10.72 12.56 -7.98
CA ASN A 155 12.11 12.25 -8.23
C ASN A 155 12.83 11.80 -6.94
N ALA A 156 12.54 12.44 -5.81
CA ALA A 156 13.19 12.18 -4.53
C ALA A 156 12.64 10.95 -3.79
N SER A 157 11.32 10.82 -3.63
CA SER A 157 10.72 9.86 -2.68
C SER A 157 10.26 8.54 -3.31
N GLY A 158 10.13 8.49 -4.64
CA GLY A 158 9.53 7.34 -5.33
C GLY A 158 8.00 7.31 -5.32
N TYR A 159 7.33 8.21 -4.59
CA TYR A 159 5.88 8.40 -4.67
C TYR A 159 5.48 9.19 -5.93
N ASN A 160 4.25 9.01 -6.38
CA ASN A 160 3.76 9.60 -7.62
C ASN A 160 2.93 10.85 -7.37
N SER A 161 3.27 11.97 -8.03
CA SER A 161 2.47 13.18 -7.99
C SER A 161 1.29 13.08 -8.96
N VAL A 162 0.11 13.51 -8.50
CA VAL A 162 -1.10 13.65 -9.32
C VAL A 162 -1.23 15.03 -10.00
N VAL A 163 -0.24 15.91 -9.82
CA VAL A 163 -0.25 17.24 -10.43
C VAL A 163 -0.04 17.13 -11.95
N GLN A 164 -0.89 17.82 -12.72
CA GLN A 164 -0.78 17.83 -14.18
C GLN A 164 0.57 18.41 -14.65
N GLY A 165 1.14 17.82 -15.69
CA GLY A 165 2.41 18.26 -16.28
C GLY A 165 3.68 17.76 -15.59
N VAL A 166 3.58 16.96 -14.52
CA VAL A 166 4.74 16.39 -13.81
C VAL A 166 5.57 15.46 -14.71
N GLU A 167 4.93 14.70 -15.60
CA GLU A 167 5.60 13.67 -16.42
C GLU A 167 6.80 14.21 -17.20
N GLY A 168 6.68 15.41 -17.78
CA GLY A 168 7.74 16.06 -18.55
C GLY A 168 8.95 16.49 -17.72
N LEU A 169 8.83 16.51 -16.40
CA LEU A 169 9.85 16.96 -15.44
C LEU A 169 10.48 15.80 -14.65
N LEU A 170 10.03 14.56 -14.90
CA LEU A 170 10.57 13.38 -14.24
C LEU A 170 11.94 12.98 -14.81
N THR A 171 12.86 12.66 -13.91
CA THR A 171 14.16 12.06 -14.25
C THR A 171 13.96 10.73 -14.96
N LYS A 172 14.94 10.31 -15.76
CA LYS A 172 14.92 8.98 -16.42
C LYS A 172 14.70 7.85 -15.41
N LYS A 173 15.37 7.93 -14.25
CA LYS A 173 15.22 6.93 -13.16
C LYS A 173 13.81 6.90 -12.59
N ALA A 174 13.18 8.05 -12.36
CA ALA A 174 11.81 8.09 -11.84
C ALA A 174 10.79 7.57 -12.86
N ARG A 175 10.92 7.94 -14.14
CA ARG A 175 10.06 7.41 -15.22
C ARG A 175 10.19 5.89 -15.35
N GLN A 176 11.42 5.36 -15.33
CA GLN A 176 11.63 3.91 -15.38
C GLN A 176 11.02 3.21 -14.17
N ALA A 177 11.26 3.72 -12.96
CA ALA A 177 10.69 3.14 -11.74
C ALA A 177 9.15 3.11 -11.78
N PHE A 178 8.50 4.15 -12.30
CA PHE A 178 7.05 4.18 -12.50
C PHE A 178 6.59 3.11 -13.50
N GLN A 179 7.28 2.97 -14.64
CA GLN A 179 6.96 1.98 -15.66
C GLN A 179 7.17 0.54 -15.17
N ASP A 180 8.21 0.30 -14.37
CA ASP A 180 8.50 -1.01 -13.77
C ASP A 180 7.47 -1.36 -12.69
N ALA A 181 7.04 -0.35 -11.92
CA ALA A 181 6.04 -0.48 -10.87
C ALA A 181 4.64 -0.74 -11.44
N TYR A 182 4.26 -0.04 -12.51
CA TYR A 182 2.92 -0.07 -13.11
C TYR A 182 2.94 -0.35 -14.62
N PRO A 183 3.41 -1.55 -15.04
CA PRO A 183 3.49 -1.93 -16.45
C PRO A 183 2.12 -2.33 -17.02
N GLY A 184 1.96 -2.17 -18.34
CA GLY A 184 0.76 -2.65 -19.06
C GLY A 184 -0.52 -1.99 -18.54
N ASP A 185 -1.52 -2.81 -18.22
CA ASP A 185 -2.83 -2.36 -17.70
C ASP A 185 -2.86 -2.14 -16.17
N ALA A 186 -1.71 -2.15 -15.50
CA ALA A 186 -1.65 -2.10 -14.04
C ALA A 186 -2.36 -0.88 -13.43
N LEU A 187 -2.33 0.27 -14.11
CA LEU A 187 -3.02 1.49 -13.68
C LEU A 187 -4.55 1.37 -13.77
N GLU A 188 -5.07 0.60 -14.71
CA GLU A 188 -6.51 0.35 -14.87
C GLU A 188 -7.05 -0.59 -13.78
N LYS A 189 -6.17 -1.40 -13.19
CA LYS A 189 -6.49 -2.36 -12.13
C LYS A 189 -6.29 -1.82 -10.72
N LEU A 190 -5.92 -0.55 -10.56
CA LEU A 190 -5.71 0.04 -9.24
C LEU A 190 -6.97 -0.14 -8.37
N TRP A 191 -6.74 -0.61 -7.15
CA TRP A 191 -7.78 -0.71 -6.14
C TRP A 191 -7.65 0.47 -5.20
N TRP A 192 -8.52 1.45 -5.40
CA TRP A 192 -8.60 2.63 -4.55
C TRP A 192 -9.24 2.27 -3.22
N TRP A 193 -8.58 2.63 -2.13
CA TRP A 193 -9.19 2.52 -0.80
C TRP A 193 -10.53 3.27 -0.79
N PRO A 194 -11.65 2.58 -0.50
CA PRO A 194 -12.93 3.26 -0.36
C PRO A 194 -12.92 4.19 0.86
N ASP A 195 -13.86 5.13 0.88
CA ASP A 195 -14.12 5.94 2.06
C ASP A 195 -14.35 5.03 3.28
N GLU A 196 -13.62 5.29 4.37
CA GLU A 196 -13.74 4.54 5.62
C GLU A 196 -14.70 5.27 6.57
N PRO A 197 -15.99 4.88 6.64
CA PRO A 197 -16.87 5.41 7.67
C PRO A 197 -16.35 5.00 9.06
N VAL A 198 -16.71 5.79 10.08
CA VAL A 198 -16.24 5.60 11.46
C VAL A 198 -16.45 4.18 11.97
N TRP A 199 -17.60 3.57 11.64
CA TRP A 199 -17.90 2.19 12.01
C TRP A 199 -16.92 1.19 11.37
N PHE A 200 -16.54 1.39 10.11
CA PHE A 200 -15.62 0.51 9.39
C PHE A 200 -14.22 0.62 10.00
N ALA A 201 -13.74 1.84 10.24
CA ALA A 201 -12.43 2.08 10.86
C ALA A 201 -12.34 1.41 12.25
N GLY A 202 -13.40 1.52 13.06
CA GLY A 202 -13.51 0.86 14.37
C GLY A 202 -13.41 -0.66 14.26
N LEU A 203 -14.18 -1.28 13.35
CA LEU A 203 -14.14 -2.73 13.15
C LEU A 203 -12.81 -3.20 12.56
N ARG A 204 -12.29 -2.52 11.54
CA ARG A 204 -10.98 -2.81 10.93
C ARG A 204 -9.89 -2.85 12.00
N ASN A 205 -9.87 -1.87 12.90
CA ASN A 205 -8.92 -1.83 14.02
C ASN A 205 -9.11 -3.03 14.96
N ALA A 206 -10.34 -3.38 15.33
CA ALA A 206 -10.61 -4.54 16.17
C ALA A 206 -10.14 -5.86 15.53
N TYR A 207 -10.35 -6.05 14.22
CA TYR A 207 -9.87 -7.23 13.49
C TYR A 207 -8.34 -7.26 13.38
N ARG A 208 -7.70 -6.12 13.10
CA ARG A 208 -6.24 -5.97 13.15
C ARG A 208 -5.68 -6.38 14.51
N ASP A 209 -6.28 -5.91 15.59
CA ASP A 209 -5.79 -6.17 16.95
C ASP A 209 -5.93 -7.64 17.32
N ARG A 210 -7.03 -8.29 16.92
CA ARG A 210 -7.19 -9.75 17.05
C ARG A 210 -6.13 -10.52 16.28
N TYR A 211 -5.82 -10.10 15.05
CA TYR A 211 -4.76 -10.72 14.25
C TYR A 211 -3.39 -10.59 14.94
N LEU A 212 -3.07 -9.39 15.44
CA LEU A 212 -1.82 -9.14 16.14
C LEU A 212 -1.71 -9.93 17.45
N ALA A 213 -2.81 -10.08 18.19
CA ALA A 213 -2.87 -10.81 19.46
C ALA A 213 -2.90 -12.34 19.33
N ALA A 214 -3.27 -12.88 18.16
CA ALA A 214 -3.30 -14.33 17.93
C ALA A 214 -1.92 -14.96 18.10
N LYS A 215 -1.85 -16.17 18.66
CA LYS A 215 -0.58 -16.90 18.83
C LYS A 215 -0.23 -17.73 17.61
#